data_AF-A0A2V9DDF4-F1
#
_entry.id   AF-A0A2V9DDF4-F1
#
_cell.length_a   1.000
_cell.length_b   1.000
_cell.length_c   1.000
_cell.angle_alpha   90.00
_cell.angle_beta   90.00
_cell.angle_gamma   90.00
#
_symmetry.space_group_name_H-M   'P 1'
#
loop_
_entity.id
_entity.type
_entity.pdbx_description
1 polymer ?
#
loop_
_entity_poly.entity_id
_entity_poly.type
_entity_poly.pdbx_seq_one_letter_code
_entity_poly.pdbx_strand_id
1 'polypeptide(L)'
;MTPRTLQQPPRPGAQEKIAPEMPRIPEIKHAPPRARGRLKPLVTVTLAALVCATGLAVWLSHRRSAELRASAPSGATSGGPSSDASSARTARNPNAVANLPSPPAEPSFWAFSLTTPFSRCQLQYVTDLSALSRRFVYSADHPMVVSDCDGILYDPLKIDTLPDGSWVRGEIVRGGGIRPPIAIQIEVQGRDIVADRTE
;
A
#
# COMPACT_ATOMS: atom_id res chain seq x y z
N MET A 1 -17.88 68.05 38.12
CA MET A 1 -18.10 66.64 37.73
C MET A 1 -17.21 66.37 36.52
N THR A 2 -16.17 65.55 36.70
CA THR A 2 -15.14 65.27 35.67
C THR A 2 -15.28 63.82 35.25
N PRO A 3 -15.29 63.47 33.96
CA PRO A 3 -15.49 62.08 33.55
C PRO A 3 -14.21 61.26 33.83
N ARG A 4 -14.40 60.08 34.43
CA ARG A 4 -13.36 59.07 34.60
C ARG A 4 -13.13 58.36 33.27
N THR A 5 -11.94 58.52 32.70
CA THR A 5 -11.44 57.68 31.60
C THR A 5 -11.17 56.28 32.14
N LEU A 6 -11.92 55.28 31.65
CA LEU A 6 -11.64 53.86 31.91
C LEU A 6 -10.40 53.45 31.10
N GLN A 7 -9.30 53.14 31.79
CA GLN A 7 -8.12 52.53 31.18
C GLN A 7 -8.46 51.12 30.67
N GLN A 8 -8.17 50.88 29.40
CA GLN A 8 -8.33 49.60 28.75
C GLN A 8 -7.14 48.69 29.10
N PRO A 9 -7.35 47.41 29.46
CA PRO A 9 -6.25 46.51 29.78
C PRO A 9 -5.38 46.21 28.55
N PRO A 10 -4.07 45.96 28.73
CA PRO A 10 -3.16 45.68 27.62
C PRO A 10 -3.55 44.40 26.88
N ARG A 11 -3.49 44.44 25.54
CA ARG A 11 -3.71 43.28 24.68
C ARG A 11 -2.67 42.20 24.97
N PRO A 12 -3.05 40.92 25.14
CA PRO A 12 -2.11 39.81 25.18
C PRO A 12 -1.32 39.76 23.88
N GLY A 13 -0.01 39.51 24.01
CA GLY A 13 0.99 39.66 22.97
C GLY A 13 0.65 38.95 21.66
N ALA A 14 0.90 39.66 20.56
CA ALA A 14 1.13 39.04 19.28
C ALA A 14 2.38 38.15 19.42
N GLN A 15 2.18 36.84 19.53
CA GLN A 15 3.28 35.90 19.32
C GLN A 15 3.66 36.00 17.84
N GLU A 16 4.81 36.60 17.60
CA GLU A 16 5.51 36.55 16.34
C GLU A 16 5.70 35.09 15.98
N LYS A 17 4.97 34.63 14.97
CA LYS A 17 5.10 33.29 14.42
C LYS A 17 6.48 33.21 13.78
N ILE A 18 7.47 32.76 14.54
CA ILE A 18 8.79 32.41 14.04
C ILE A 18 8.59 31.23 13.09
N ALA A 19 8.45 31.54 11.80
CA ALA A 19 8.53 30.54 10.76
C ALA A 19 9.97 30.03 10.75
N PRO A 20 10.20 28.70 10.75
CA PRO A 20 11.55 28.18 10.58
C PRO A 20 12.10 28.66 9.23
N GLU A 21 13.26 29.32 9.27
CA GLU A 21 13.98 29.73 8.07
C GLU A 21 14.38 28.48 7.29
N MET A 22 13.76 28.26 6.13
CA MET A 22 14.10 27.12 5.29
C MET A 22 15.47 27.34 4.67
N PRO A 23 16.37 26.33 4.70
CA PRO A 23 17.64 26.41 4.01
C PRO A 23 17.40 26.63 2.51
N ARG A 24 18.04 27.66 1.93
CA ARG A 24 18.02 27.87 0.49
C ARG A 24 18.76 26.72 -0.19
N ILE A 25 18.03 25.92 -0.94
CA ILE A 25 18.59 24.88 -1.80
C ILE A 25 19.54 25.56 -2.80
N PRO A 26 20.80 25.13 -2.92
CA PRO A 26 21.73 25.66 -3.91
C PRO A 26 21.14 25.58 -5.31
N GLU A 27 21.24 26.69 -6.03
CA GLU A 27 20.78 26.83 -7.40
C GLU A 27 21.47 25.79 -8.30
N ILE A 28 20.71 24.79 -8.76
CA ILE A 28 21.19 23.76 -9.66
C ILE A 28 21.45 24.40 -11.03
N LYS A 29 22.73 24.58 -11.38
CA LYS A 29 23.15 25.02 -12.71
C LYS A 29 22.63 24.04 -13.76
N HIS A 30 21.61 24.47 -14.50
CA HIS A 30 21.28 24.19 -15.89
C HIS A 30 21.92 22.92 -16.47
N ALA A 31 21.14 21.83 -16.50
CA ALA A 31 21.49 20.65 -17.29
C ALA A 31 21.46 21.00 -18.79
N PRO A 32 22.40 20.49 -19.61
CA PRO A 32 22.39 20.72 -21.05
C PRO A 32 21.17 20.07 -21.70
N PRO A 33 20.67 20.62 -22.83
CA PRO A 33 19.51 20.07 -23.51
C PRO A 33 19.79 18.65 -23.99
N ARG A 34 18.88 17.73 -23.64
CA ARG A 34 18.88 16.35 -24.15
C ARG A 34 18.77 16.36 -25.67
N ALA A 35 19.81 15.88 -26.34
CA ALA A 35 19.78 15.59 -27.76
C ALA A 35 18.68 14.55 -28.05
N ARG A 36 17.62 14.97 -28.75
CA ARG A 36 16.61 14.06 -29.31
C ARG A 36 17.27 13.23 -30.40
N GLY A 37 17.70 12.02 -30.06
CA GLY A 37 18.11 11.01 -31.01
C GLY A 37 16.93 10.64 -31.91
N ARG A 38 17.04 11.02 -33.19
CA ARG A 38 16.11 10.69 -34.26
C ARG A 38 16.24 9.18 -34.58
N LEU A 39 15.44 8.34 -33.92
CA LEU A 39 15.39 6.91 -34.20
C LEU A 39 14.92 6.69 -35.65
N LYS A 40 15.74 5.98 -36.42
CA LYS A 40 15.47 5.62 -37.82
C LYS A 40 14.34 4.58 -37.88
N PRO A 41 13.34 4.73 -38.77
CA PRO A 41 12.11 3.91 -38.81
C PRO A 41 12.29 2.49 -39.38
N LEU A 42 13.51 2.00 -39.53
CA LEU A 42 13.79 0.70 -40.15
C LEU A 42 13.88 -0.47 -39.15
N VAL A 43 13.87 -0.22 -37.84
CA VAL A 43 14.02 -1.26 -36.80
C VAL A 43 12.67 -1.73 -36.22
N THR A 44 11.58 -0.99 -36.46
CA THR A 44 10.27 -1.28 -35.87
C THR A 44 9.54 -2.47 -36.49
N VAL A 45 9.87 -2.86 -37.72
CA VAL A 45 9.11 -3.89 -38.46
C VAL A 45 9.48 -5.31 -38.02
N THR A 46 10.70 -5.56 -37.56
CA THR A 46 11.13 -6.91 -37.13
C THR A 46 10.65 -7.28 -35.73
N LEU A 47 10.46 -6.31 -34.84
CA LEU A 47 10.05 -6.56 -33.44
C LEU A 47 8.56 -6.92 -33.33
N ALA A 48 7.70 -6.36 -34.19
CA ALA A 48 6.27 -6.68 -34.21
C ALA A 48 5.99 -8.14 -34.61
N ALA A 49 6.74 -8.69 -35.57
CA ALA A 49 6.58 -10.08 -35.99
C ALA A 49 6.96 -11.08 -34.88
N LEU A 50 7.98 -10.76 -34.08
CA LEU A 50 8.44 -11.62 -32.98
C LEU A 50 7.42 -11.67 -31.81
N VAL A 51 6.76 -10.54 -31.51
CA VAL A 51 5.72 -10.46 -30.46
C VAL A 51 4.45 -11.21 -30.87
N CYS A 52 4.06 -11.19 -32.14
CA CYS A 52 2.89 -11.94 -32.62
C CYS A 52 3.11 -13.46 -32.55
N ALA A 53 4.32 -13.95 -32.86
CA ALA A 53 4.60 -15.39 -32.84
C ALA A 53 4.64 -15.97 -31.41
N THR A 54 5.19 -15.24 -30.44
CA THR A 54 5.26 -15.69 -29.04
C THR A 54 3.90 -15.62 -28.34
N GLY A 55 3.08 -14.60 -28.63
CA GLY A 55 1.72 -14.50 -28.11
C GLY A 55 0.82 -15.65 -28.53
N LEU A 56 0.92 -16.10 -29.79
CA LEU A 56 0.09 -17.20 -30.30
C LEU A 56 0.44 -18.54 -29.63
N ALA A 57 1.72 -18.81 -29.37
CA ALA A 57 2.18 -20.03 -28.73
C ALA A 57 1.73 -20.12 -27.25
N VAL A 58 1.78 -19.00 -26.52
CA VAL A 58 1.30 -18.93 -25.13
C VAL A 58 -0.23 -19.07 -25.08
N TRP A 59 -0.95 -18.44 -26.01
CA TRP A 59 -2.40 -18.55 -26.09
C TRP A 59 -2.87 -19.98 -26.42
N LEU A 60 -2.22 -20.66 -27.37
CA LEU A 60 -2.50 -22.06 -27.69
C LEU A 60 -2.20 -23.01 -26.50
N SER A 61 -1.14 -22.74 -25.75
CA SER A 61 -0.79 -23.52 -24.56
C SER A 61 -1.82 -23.35 -23.43
N HIS A 62 -2.34 -22.13 -23.22
CA HIS A 62 -3.38 -21.88 -22.23
C HIS A 62 -4.74 -22.50 -22.61
N ARG A 63 -5.09 -22.54 -23.90
CA ARG A 63 -6.35 -23.15 -24.36
C ARG A 63 -6.36 -24.67 -24.16
N ARG A 64 -5.20 -25.33 -24.34
CA ARG A 64 -5.06 -26.78 -24.15
C ARG A 64 -5.22 -27.22 -22.69
N SER A 65 -4.83 -26.37 -21.75
CA SER A 65 -4.98 -26.62 -20.30
C SER A 65 -6.43 -26.53 -19.80
N ALA A 66 -7.32 -25.86 -20.54
CA ALA A 66 -8.73 -25.76 -20.18
C ALA A 66 -9.52 -27.05 -20.47
N GLU A 67 -9.13 -27.82 -21.50
CA GLU A 67 -9.81 -29.08 -21.84
C GLU A 67 -9.41 -30.24 -20.91
N LEU A 68 -8.19 -30.24 -20.35
CA LEU A 68 -7.77 -31.29 -19.41
C LEU A 68 -8.44 -31.20 -18.03
N ARG A 69 -9.10 -30.08 -17.70
CA ARG A 69 -9.84 -29.91 -16.44
C ARG A 69 -11.30 -30.34 -16.51
N ALA A 70 -11.81 -30.64 -17.70
CA ALA A 70 -13.19 -31.09 -17.93
C ALA A 70 -13.38 -32.61 -17.85
N SER A 71 -12.34 -33.37 -17.47
CA SER A 71 -12.42 -34.83 -17.34
C SER A 71 -11.58 -35.32 -16.17
N ALA A 72 -12.08 -35.14 -14.95
CA ALA A 72 -11.63 -35.91 -13.80
C ALA A 72 -12.83 -36.24 -12.90
N PRO A 73 -13.09 -37.53 -12.62
CA PRO A 73 -14.24 -37.97 -11.83
C PRO A 73 -14.03 -37.68 -10.33
N SER A 74 -15.14 -37.42 -9.65
CA SER A 74 -15.22 -37.37 -8.19
C SER A 74 -14.95 -38.75 -7.61
N GLY A 75 -13.91 -38.86 -6.78
CA GLY A 75 -13.58 -40.08 -6.04
C GLY A 75 -12.90 -39.73 -4.71
N ALA A 76 -13.52 -40.17 -3.62
CA ALA A 76 -13.15 -39.90 -2.24
C ALA A 76 -11.93 -40.71 -1.75
N THR A 77 -11.39 -40.26 -0.60
CA THR A 77 -10.87 -41.06 0.53
C THR A 77 -9.38 -40.85 0.89
N SER A 78 -9.24 -40.34 2.12
CA SER A 78 -8.20 -40.42 3.17
C SER A 78 -6.77 -40.90 2.88
N GLY A 79 -5.82 -40.18 3.49
CA GLY A 79 -4.62 -40.75 4.12
C GLY A 79 -3.29 -40.17 3.62
N GLY A 80 -2.62 -39.35 4.42
CA GLY A 80 -1.23 -38.96 4.19
C GLY A 80 -0.74 -37.84 5.12
N PRO A 81 0.54 -37.80 5.50
CA PRO A 81 0.96 -37.60 6.89
C PRO A 81 1.45 -36.19 7.24
N SER A 82 1.43 -35.95 8.56
CA SER A 82 2.21 -34.99 9.35
C SER A 82 3.22 -34.16 8.56
N SER A 83 2.90 -32.90 8.30
CA SER A 83 3.88 -31.86 8.01
C SER A 83 3.87 -30.90 9.18
N ASP A 84 4.84 -31.09 10.07
CA ASP A 84 5.54 -30.07 10.85
C ASP A 84 4.75 -28.79 11.13
N ALA A 85 3.95 -28.86 12.19
CA ALA A 85 3.49 -27.69 12.93
C ALA A 85 4.69 -27.07 13.67
N SER A 86 5.61 -26.46 12.92
CA SER A 86 6.72 -25.67 13.45
C SER A 86 6.61 -24.25 12.89
N SER A 87 5.67 -23.48 13.45
CA SER A 87 5.72 -22.00 13.60
C SER A 87 4.33 -21.43 13.86
N ALA A 88 3.81 -21.61 15.07
CA ALA A 88 2.68 -20.80 15.54
C ALA A 88 2.59 -20.85 17.07
N ARG A 89 3.65 -20.39 17.74
CA ARG A 89 3.50 -19.89 19.12
C ARG A 89 3.99 -18.45 19.17
N THR A 90 3.39 -17.63 18.32
CA THR A 90 3.48 -16.17 18.42
C THR A 90 2.06 -15.65 18.63
N ALA A 91 1.96 -14.67 19.50
CA ALA A 91 0.78 -14.12 20.15
C ALA A 91 -0.52 -14.08 19.31
N ARG A 92 -1.63 -14.19 20.05
CA ARG A 92 -3.05 -14.21 19.67
C ARG A 92 -3.55 -12.88 19.07
N ASN A 93 -2.74 -12.20 18.26
CA ASN A 93 -3.14 -11.04 17.46
C ASN A 93 -2.99 -11.40 15.98
N PRO A 94 -4.08 -11.41 15.21
CA PRO A 94 -4.01 -11.69 13.79
C PRO A 94 -3.25 -10.53 13.10
N ASN A 95 -2.21 -10.88 12.35
CA ASN A 95 -1.35 -9.94 11.64
C ASN A 95 -1.31 -10.31 10.15
N ALA A 96 -1.13 -9.33 9.28
CA ALA A 96 -0.91 -9.55 7.86
C ALA A 96 0.37 -8.89 7.37
N VAL A 97 0.96 -9.50 6.34
CA VAL A 97 2.08 -8.95 5.58
C VAL A 97 1.61 -8.75 4.15
N ALA A 98 1.61 -7.50 3.69
CA ALA A 98 1.30 -7.11 2.32
C ALA A 98 2.60 -6.95 1.53
N ASN A 99 2.63 -7.53 0.33
CA ASN A 99 3.60 -7.17 -0.69
C ASN A 99 3.07 -5.93 -1.42
N LEU A 100 3.77 -4.81 -1.27
CA LEU A 100 3.40 -3.55 -1.86
C LEU A 100 3.89 -3.47 -3.31
N PRO A 101 3.14 -2.83 -4.21
CA PRO A 101 3.64 -2.51 -5.54
C PRO A 101 4.95 -1.74 -5.45
N SER A 102 6.03 -2.36 -5.94
CA SER A 102 7.36 -1.76 -6.02
C SER A 102 8.05 -2.19 -7.32
N PRO A 103 9.08 -1.44 -7.78
CA PRO A 103 9.89 -1.87 -8.91
C PRO A 103 10.51 -3.26 -8.66
N PRO A 104 10.77 -4.07 -9.71
CA PRO A 104 11.19 -5.48 -9.57
C PRO A 104 12.48 -5.70 -8.77
N ALA A 105 13.29 -4.65 -8.60
CA ALA A 105 14.57 -4.70 -7.92
C ALA A 105 14.46 -4.65 -6.40
N GLU A 106 13.33 -4.18 -5.83
CA GLU A 106 13.22 -3.91 -4.40
C GLU A 106 11.83 -4.34 -3.89
N PRO A 107 11.63 -5.58 -3.42
CA PRO A 107 10.36 -5.97 -2.82
C PRO A 107 10.08 -5.12 -1.58
N SER A 108 8.93 -4.45 -1.55
CA SER A 108 8.53 -3.64 -0.41
C SER A 108 7.45 -4.36 0.37
N PHE A 109 7.76 -4.75 1.60
CA PHE A 109 6.80 -5.37 2.50
C PHE A 109 6.26 -4.35 3.48
N TRP A 110 4.98 -4.49 3.80
CA TRP A 110 4.36 -3.77 4.90
C TRP A 110 3.55 -4.74 5.73
N ALA A 111 3.86 -4.83 7.02
CA ALA A 111 3.09 -5.62 7.95
C ALA A 111 2.22 -4.72 8.83
N PHE A 112 1.01 -5.19 9.13
CA PHE A 112 0.03 -4.45 9.91
C PHE A 112 -0.87 -5.40 10.71
N SER A 113 -1.43 -4.88 11.80
CA SER A 113 -2.43 -5.59 12.60
C SER A 113 -3.72 -5.78 11.81
N LEU A 114 -4.29 -6.99 11.83
CA LEU A 114 -5.62 -7.23 11.24
C LEU A 114 -6.75 -6.67 12.10
N THR A 115 -6.46 -6.13 13.28
CA THR A 115 -7.47 -5.50 14.14
C THR A 115 -7.39 -3.99 14.00
N THR A 116 -8.50 -3.37 13.62
CA THR A 116 -8.62 -1.90 13.59
C THR A 116 -8.48 -1.29 15.00
N PRO A 117 -7.82 -0.14 15.16
CA PRO A 117 -7.86 0.63 16.41
C PRO A 117 -9.31 0.94 16.82
N PHE A 118 -9.64 0.76 18.09
CA PHE A 118 -10.94 1.14 18.70
C PHE A 118 -12.18 0.45 18.13
N SER A 119 -12.02 -0.58 17.31
CA SER A 119 -13.13 -1.26 16.63
C SER A 119 -12.98 -2.79 16.72
N ARG A 120 -14.07 -3.51 16.42
CA ARG A 120 -14.11 -4.97 16.32
C ARG A 120 -13.99 -5.47 14.88
N CYS A 121 -13.93 -4.57 13.90
CA CYS A 121 -13.74 -4.92 12.50
C CYS A 121 -12.35 -5.50 12.25
N GLN A 122 -12.29 -6.45 11.32
CA GLN A 122 -11.03 -6.98 10.83
C GLN A 122 -10.64 -6.28 9.54
N LEU A 123 -9.35 -6.00 9.42
CA LEU A 123 -8.76 -5.49 8.19
C LEU A 123 -8.50 -6.64 7.23
N GLN A 124 -8.61 -6.37 5.94
CA GLN A 124 -8.32 -7.31 4.87
C GLN A 124 -7.48 -6.61 3.82
N TYR A 125 -6.42 -7.26 3.36
CA TYR A 125 -5.66 -6.80 2.19
C TYR A 125 -6.37 -7.28 0.92
N VAL A 126 -6.92 -6.35 0.16
CA VAL A 126 -7.75 -6.62 -1.02
C VAL A 126 -6.95 -6.31 -2.28
N THR A 127 -6.62 -7.37 -3.02
CA THR A 127 -5.89 -7.29 -4.30
C THR A 127 -6.83 -7.26 -5.51
N ASP A 128 -8.08 -7.69 -5.36
CA ASP A 128 -9.10 -7.61 -6.42
C ASP A 128 -9.68 -6.18 -6.52
N LEU A 129 -9.14 -5.38 -7.44
CA LEU A 129 -9.58 -4.00 -7.69
C LEU A 129 -11.03 -3.93 -8.19
N SER A 130 -11.54 -4.98 -8.82
CA SER A 130 -12.95 -5.05 -9.24
C SER A 130 -13.88 -5.31 -8.05
N ALA A 131 -13.39 -5.93 -6.97
CA ALA A 131 -14.13 -6.03 -5.72
C ALA A 131 -14.17 -4.68 -5.00
N LEU A 132 -13.08 -3.91 -5.02
CA LEU A 132 -13.03 -2.54 -4.47
C LEU A 132 -14.08 -1.64 -5.13
N SER A 133 -14.16 -1.66 -6.46
CA SER A 133 -15.11 -0.82 -7.19
C SER A 133 -16.56 -1.25 -7.01
N ARG A 134 -16.85 -2.56 -6.98
CA ARG A 134 -18.23 -3.07 -6.90
C ARG A 134 -18.79 -3.10 -5.48
N ARG A 135 -18.00 -3.55 -4.50
CA ARG A 135 -18.47 -3.76 -3.12
C ARG A 135 -18.30 -2.52 -2.27
N PHE A 136 -17.19 -1.81 -2.46
CA PHE A 136 -16.83 -0.66 -1.65
C PHE A 136 -16.99 0.67 -2.41
N VAL A 137 -17.42 0.63 -3.68
CA VAL A 137 -17.69 1.80 -4.54
C VAL A 137 -16.45 2.70 -4.67
N TYR A 138 -15.26 2.10 -4.62
CA TYR A 138 -13.98 2.82 -4.64
C TYR A 138 -13.10 2.30 -5.76
N SER A 139 -12.63 3.21 -6.61
CA SER A 139 -11.68 2.89 -7.67
C SER A 139 -10.26 3.12 -7.15
N ALA A 140 -9.45 2.05 -7.17
CA ALA A 140 -8.04 2.07 -6.86
C ALA A 140 -7.24 1.46 -8.02
N ASP A 141 -5.98 1.84 -8.13
CA ASP A 141 -4.98 1.37 -9.09
C ASP A 141 -3.99 0.37 -8.47
N HIS A 142 -4.09 0.14 -7.15
CA HIS A 142 -3.31 -0.83 -6.40
C HIS A 142 -4.14 -1.51 -5.31
N PRO A 143 -3.66 -2.65 -4.76
CA PRO A 143 -4.31 -3.30 -3.63
C PRO A 143 -4.45 -2.37 -2.42
N MET A 144 -5.57 -2.49 -1.72
CA MET A 144 -5.94 -1.64 -0.59
C MET A 144 -6.11 -2.46 0.68
N VAL A 145 -6.10 -1.80 1.84
CA VAL A 145 -6.57 -2.41 3.09
C VAL A 145 -7.98 -1.93 3.38
N VAL A 146 -8.88 -2.85 3.69
CA VAL A 146 -10.29 -2.56 3.91
C VAL A 146 -10.75 -3.15 5.22
N SER A 147 -11.53 -2.39 5.99
CA SER A 147 -12.22 -2.87 7.18
C SER A 147 -13.53 -3.57 6.79
N ASP A 148 -13.71 -4.80 7.26
CA ASP A 148 -14.72 -5.74 6.77
C ASP A 148 -16.17 -5.39 7.17
N CYS A 149 -16.38 -4.75 8.31
CA CYS A 149 -17.73 -4.36 8.75
C CYS A 149 -18.14 -2.92 8.47
N ASP A 150 -17.23 -1.95 8.56
CA ASP A 150 -17.56 -0.52 8.39
C ASP A 150 -17.12 0.06 7.04
N GLY A 151 -16.41 -0.73 6.22
CA GLY A 151 -16.02 -0.34 4.87
C GLY A 151 -15.06 0.85 4.80
N ILE A 152 -14.28 1.08 5.87
CA ILE A 152 -13.18 2.06 5.83
C ILE A 152 -12.08 1.53 4.91
N LEU A 153 -11.56 2.39 4.03
CA LEU A 153 -10.43 2.06 3.15
C LEU A 153 -9.18 2.82 3.56
N TYR A 154 -8.08 2.07 3.55
CA TYR A 154 -6.75 2.54 3.87
C TYR A 154 -5.84 2.30 2.66
N ASP A 155 -5.08 3.32 2.27
CA ASP A 155 -4.14 3.26 1.17
C ASP A 155 -2.74 2.87 1.66
N PRO A 156 -2.25 1.65 1.35
CA PRO A 156 -0.96 1.16 1.80
C PRO A 156 0.23 1.97 1.28
N LEU A 157 0.05 2.70 0.19
CA LEU A 157 1.13 3.46 -0.46
C LEU A 157 1.21 4.90 0.05
N LYS A 158 0.21 5.38 0.79
CA LYS A 158 0.19 6.73 1.34
C LYS A 158 0.61 6.76 2.81
N ILE A 159 1.23 7.89 3.15
CA ILE A 159 1.67 8.22 4.51
C ILE A 159 0.75 9.32 5.03
N ASP A 160 0.19 9.11 6.21
CA ASP A 160 -0.61 10.08 6.94
C ASP A 160 0.22 10.69 8.08
N THR A 161 -0.19 11.87 8.56
CA THR A 161 0.41 12.55 9.71
C THR A 161 -0.58 12.59 10.86
N LEU A 162 -0.25 11.93 11.96
CA LEU A 162 -1.07 11.90 13.16
C LEU A 162 -1.04 13.24 13.92
N PRO A 163 -2.00 13.51 14.83
CA PRO A 163 -2.05 14.77 15.59
C PRO A 163 -0.81 15.06 16.46
N ASP A 164 -0.03 14.04 16.78
CA ASP A 164 1.25 14.16 17.51
C ASP A 164 2.45 14.46 16.59
N GLY A 165 2.21 14.59 15.28
CA GLY A 165 3.23 14.85 14.25
C GLY A 165 3.92 13.60 13.71
N SER A 166 3.60 12.40 14.20
CA SER A 166 4.18 11.16 13.69
C SER A 166 3.64 10.80 12.30
N TRP A 167 4.48 10.14 11.50
CA TRP A 167 4.13 9.68 10.14
C TRP A 167 3.84 8.20 10.16
N VAL A 168 2.70 7.81 9.60
CA VAL A 168 2.24 6.41 9.60
C VAL A 168 1.77 6.03 8.21
N ARG A 169 2.03 4.79 7.81
CA ARG A 169 1.55 4.24 6.53
C ARG A 169 0.11 3.78 6.64
N GLY A 170 -0.65 3.90 5.55
CA GLY A 170 -2.03 3.42 5.49
C GLY A 170 -3.07 4.52 5.65
N GLU A 171 -2.88 5.67 4.98
CA GLU A 171 -3.80 6.81 5.06
C GLU A 171 -5.26 6.39 4.84
N ILE A 172 -6.17 6.93 5.65
CA ILE A 172 -7.60 6.73 5.47
C ILE A 172 -8.07 7.53 4.24
N VAL A 173 -8.37 6.84 3.15
CA VAL A 173 -8.82 7.47 1.90
C VAL A 173 -10.34 7.50 1.73
N ARG A 174 -11.07 6.72 2.55
CA ARG A 174 -12.52 6.73 2.62
C ARG A 174 -13.00 6.16 3.95
N GLY A 175 -14.10 6.73 4.46
CA GLY A 175 -14.78 6.26 5.67
C GLY A 175 -14.47 7.13 6.89
N GLY A 176 -15.05 6.77 8.04
CA GLY A 176 -14.94 7.54 9.30
C GLY A 176 -13.83 7.06 10.25
N GLY A 177 -12.73 6.53 9.72
CA GLY A 177 -11.61 6.07 10.54
C GLY A 177 -10.94 7.22 11.29
N ILE A 178 -10.40 6.93 12.48
CA ILE A 178 -9.72 7.93 13.32
C ILE A 178 -8.19 7.78 13.24
N ARG A 179 -7.70 6.57 12.96
CA ARG A 179 -6.27 6.30 12.77
C ARG A 179 -6.06 5.25 11.68
N PRO A 180 -4.95 5.33 10.93
CA PRO A 180 -4.43 4.27 10.08
C PRO A 180 -4.23 2.92 10.83
N PRO A 181 -4.05 1.81 10.09
CA PRO A 181 -3.74 0.52 10.67
C PRO A 181 -2.45 0.55 11.48
N ILE A 182 -2.42 -0.18 12.59
CA ILE A 182 -1.24 -0.30 13.44
C ILE A 182 -0.16 -1.04 12.67
N ALA A 183 1.01 -0.41 12.50
CA ALA A 183 2.11 -0.97 11.73
C ALA A 183 2.87 -2.01 12.57
N ILE A 184 3.42 -3.01 11.88
CA ILE A 184 4.33 -3.98 12.48
C ILE A 184 5.65 -3.82 11.76
N GLN A 185 6.68 -3.42 12.51
CA GLN A 185 8.03 -3.38 12.02
C GLN A 185 8.48 -4.80 11.73
N ILE A 186 9.00 -5.00 10.52
CA ILE A 186 9.50 -6.28 10.04
C ILE A 186 10.93 -6.14 9.55
N GLU A 187 11.70 -7.19 9.73
CA GLU A 187 13.03 -7.35 9.19
C GLU A 187 13.05 -8.54 8.21
N VAL A 188 13.69 -8.36 7.06
CA VAL A 188 13.87 -9.45 6.08
C VAL A 188 15.23 -10.09 6.33
N GLN A 189 15.22 -11.33 6.83
CA GLN A 189 16.42 -12.11 7.11
C GLN A 189 16.55 -13.24 6.08
N GLY A 190 17.25 -12.97 4.97
CA GLY A 190 17.41 -13.92 3.89
C GLY A 190 16.08 -14.23 3.19
N ARG A 191 15.44 -15.34 3.56
CA ARG A 191 14.11 -15.75 3.05
C ARG A 191 12.98 -15.58 4.06
N ASP A 192 13.33 -15.20 5.28
CA ASP A 192 12.39 -15.09 6.38
C ASP A 192 11.98 -13.62 6.59
N ILE A 193 10.72 -13.41 6.98
CA ILE A 193 10.22 -12.11 7.42
C ILE A 193 9.95 -12.25 8.91
N VAL A 194 10.70 -11.50 9.71
CA VAL A 194 10.61 -11.52 11.18
C VAL A 194 9.92 -10.26 11.64
N ALA A 195 8.90 -10.40 12.49
CA ALA A 195 8.27 -9.26 13.15
C ALA A 195 9.11 -8.83 14.35
N ASP A 196 9.49 -7.56 14.39
CA ASP A 196 10.32 -6.96 15.45
C ASP A 196 9.43 -6.31 16.53
N ARG A 197 8.63 -5.30 16.14
CA ARG A 197 7.77 -4.55 17.07
C ARG A 197 6.52 -4.01 16.40
N THR A 198 5.56 -3.58 17.21
CA THR A 198 4.35 -2.88 16.77
C THR A 198 4.49 -1.39 17.06
N GLU A 199 4.04 -0.53 16.13
CA GLU A 199 4.11 0.93 16.22
C GLU A 199 2.71 1.58 16.27
#